data_AF-A0A821KJ74-F1
#
_entry.id   AF-A0A821KJ74-F1
#
_cell.length_a   1.000
_cell.length_b   1.000
_cell.length_c   1.000
_cell.angle_alpha   90.00
_cell.angle_beta   90.00
_cell.angle_gamma   90.00
#
_symmetry.space_group_name_H-M   'P 1'
#
loop_
_entity.id
_entity.type
_entity.pdbx_description
1 polymer ?
#
loop_
_entity_poly.entity_id
_entity_poly.type
_entity_poly.pdbx_seq_one_letter_code
_entity_poly.pdbx_strand_id
1 'polypeptide(L)'
;MSTRLESLPNEILTDMFIYFDISSLYHSFSGLNQRFNNLIQSLKHHALIIEKHNLSLIELYASQIMRLKINTPLPIDINECSNLISLELCQASKNQIEQIRSDIMPNLVYLTIIPPYHISLPMEFTQEVFSNSFHHLRSARLSRLDTFELLPGFQSLSLRTLYITCTNANTIHRVLQACPNLFSLHAQFFGQHHHIVEPISSVYNHSLEKFLLDDPYHNFSFDTLNTIFLCIPNVKYLVLQFSCRVPFI
;
A
#
# COMPACT_ATOMS: atom_id res chain seq x y z
N MET A 1 -36.76 -12.14 32.03
CA MET A 1 -37.19 -11.57 30.74
C MET A 1 -36.08 -11.80 29.73
N SER A 2 -36.33 -12.54 28.65
CA SER A 2 -35.34 -12.74 27.59
C SER A 2 -35.37 -11.50 26.69
N THR A 3 -34.37 -10.63 26.79
CA THR A 3 -34.17 -9.52 25.86
C THR A 3 -33.70 -10.10 24.54
N ARG A 4 -34.62 -10.15 23.57
CA ARG A 4 -34.32 -10.58 22.20
C ARG A 4 -33.52 -9.49 21.49
N LEU A 5 -32.45 -9.86 20.79
CA LEU A 5 -31.60 -8.91 20.07
C LEU A 5 -32.41 -8.06 19.07
N GLU A 6 -33.44 -8.67 18.48
CA GLU A 6 -34.39 -8.06 17.55
C GLU A 6 -35.23 -6.93 18.17
N SER A 7 -35.28 -6.84 19.51
CA SER A 7 -35.99 -5.76 20.22
C SER A 7 -35.15 -4.49 20.40
N LEU A 8 -33.85 -4.53 20.11
CA LEU A 8 -32.99 -3.35 20.18
C LEU A 8 -33.38 -2.32 19.12
N PRO A 9 -33.26 -1.01 19.39
CA PRO A 9 -33.41 0.06 18.39
C PRO A 9 -32.41 -0.05 17.24
N ASN A 10 -32.71 0.56 16.09
CA ASN A 10 -31.83 0.52 14.92
C ASN A 10 -30.48 1.15 15.22
N GLU A 11 -30.49 2.26 15.95
CA GLU A 11 -29.31 3.04 16.33
C GLU A 11 -28.31 2.16 17.09
N ILE A 12 -28.80 1.40 18.07
CA ILE A 12 -27.97 0.48 18.87
C ILE A 12 -27.41 -0.65 18.01
N LEU A 13 -28.23 -1.22 17.12
CA LEU A 13 -27.78 -2.30 16.23
C LEU A 13 -26.73 -1.80 15.22
N THR A 14 -26.94 -0.61 14.65
CA THR A 14 -25.99 0.04 13.75
C THR A 14 -24.67 0.30 14.47
N ASP A 15 -24.71 0.86 15.69
CA ASP A 15 -23.52 1.09 16.51
C ASP A 15 -22.77 -0.20 16.83
N MET A 16 -23.50 -1.30 17.11
CA MET A 16 -22.89 -2.61 17.32
C MET A 16 -22.27 -3.18 16.04
N PHE A 17 -22.96 -3.06 14.90
CA PHE A 17 -22.52 -3.64 13.64
C PHE A 17 -21.24 -3.02 13.07
N ILE A 18 -20.93 -1.76 13.42
CA ILE A 18 -19.67 -1.10 13.04
C ILE A 18 -18.42 -1.86 13.54
N TYR A 19 -18.55 -2.67 14.61
CA TYR A 19 -17.44 -3.44 15.16
C TYR A 19 -17.23 -4.80 14.46
N PHE A 20 -18.08 -5.18 13.51
CA PHE A 20 -17.96 -6.42 12.75
C PHE A 20 -17.49 -6.15 11.33
N ASP A 21 -16.70 -7.06 10.77
CA ASP A 21 -16.48 -7.08 9.33
C ASP A 21 -17.76 -7.54 8.59
N ILE A 22 -17.86 -7.22 7.30
CA ILE A 22 -19.08 -7.48 6.55
C ILE A 22 -19.35 -8.98 6.32
N SER A 23 -18.31 -9.83 6.33
CA SER A 23 -18.46 -11.29 6.24
C SER A 23 -19.09 -11.83 7.53
N SER A 24 -18.61 -11.37 8.69
CA SER A 24 -19.18 -11.69 10.00
C SER A 24 -20.63 -11.22 10.11
N LEU A 25 -20.95 -10.01 9.64
CA LEU A 25 -22.33 -9.52 9.59
C LEU A 25 -23.20 -10.39 8.68
N TYR A 26 -22.72 -10.71 7.49
CA TYR A 26 -23.44 -11.54 6.53
C TYR A 26 -23.72 -12.93 7.11
N HIS A 27 -22.71 -13.65 7.59
CA HIS A 27 -22.89 -15.01 8.10
C HIS A 27 -23.70 -15.08 9.39
N SER A 28 -23.66 -14.03 10.23
CA SER A 28 -24.36 -14.03 11.51
C SER A 28 -25.80 -13.54 11.41
N PHE A 29 -26.08 -12.57 10.53
CA PHE A 29 -27.35 -11.84 10.54
C PHE A 29 -28.10 -11.85 9.20
N SER A 30 -27.45 -12.18 8.09
CA SER A 30 -28.10 -12.23 6.78
C SER A 30 -29.18 -13.31 6.76
N GLY A 31 -30.35 -12.96 6.23
CA GLY A 31 -31.47 -13.89 6.09
C GLY A 31 -32.25 -14.16 7.39
N LEU A 32 -31.82 -13.63 8.55
CA LEU A 32 -32.59 -13.76 9.79
C LEU A 32 -33.91 -13.00 9.73
N ASN A 33 -33.88 -11.75 9.28
CA ASN A 33 -35.07 -10.94 9.01
C ASN A 33 -34.74 -9.76 8.09
N GLN A 34 -35.79 -9.19 7.48
CA GLN A 34 -35.64 -8.08 6.53
C GLN A 34 -35.05 -6.82 7.18
N ARG A 35 -35.34 -6.55 8.47
CA ARG A 35 -34.82 -5.39 9.18
C ARG A 35 -33.30 -5.44 9.29
N PHE A 36 -32.73 -6.58 9.67
CA PHE A 36 -31.28 -6.77 9.75
C PHE A 36 -30.63 -6.67 8.37
N ASN A 37 -31.22 -7.29 7.34
CA ASN A 37 -30.72 -7.17 5.97
C ASN A 37 -30.63 -5.70 5.53
N ASN A 38 -31.69 -4.91 5.77
CA ASN A 38 -31.72 -3.49 5.45
C ASN A 38 -30.68 -2.69 6.25
N LEU A 39 -30.52 -3.00 7.54
CA LEU A 39 -29.51 -2.34 8.38
C LEU A 39 -28.10 -2.61 7.87
N ILE A 40 -27.77 -3.87 7.58
CA ILE A 40 -26.45 -4.26 7.05
C ILE A 40 -26.18 -3.55 5.71
N GLN A 41 -27.17 -3.48 4.82
CA GLN A 41 -27.04 -2.77 3.55
C GLN A 41 -26.93 -1.24 3.69
N SER A 42 -27.46 -0.67 4.78
CA SER A 42 -27.42 0.77 5.03
C SER A 42 -26.10 1.24 5.63
N LEU A 43 -25.35 0.32 6.23
CA LEU A 43 -24.07 0.62 6.86
C LEU A 43 -23.03 0.97 5.79
N LYS A 44 -22.32 2.06 6.04
CA LYS A 44 -21.21 2.54 5.21
C LYS A 44 -19.91 2.30 5.98
N HIS A 45 -18.78 2.22 5.27
CA HIS A 45 -17.42 2.13 5.85
C HIS A 45 -16.96 0.74 6.29
N HIS A 46 -17.48 -0.34 5.70
CA HIS A 46 -17.03 -1.66 6.08
C HIS A 46 -15.62 -1.98 5.57
N ALA A 47 -14.91 -2.74 6.40
CA ALA A 47 -13.79 -3.53 5.97
C ALA A 47 -14.29 -4.90 5.52
N LEU A 48 -13.80 -5.34 4.35
CA LEU A 48 -13.96 -6.72 3.89
C LEU A 48 -12.59 -7.35 3.78
N ILE A 49 -12.44 -8.50 4.43
CA ILE A 49 -11.30 -9.40 4.22
C ILE A 49 -11.80 -10.54 3.34
N ILE A 50 -11.19 -10.65 2.17
CA ILE A 50 -11.49 -11.69 1.20
C ILE A 50 -10.48 -12.80 1.34
N GLU A 51 -11.01 -13.92 1.75
CA GLU A 51 -10.37 -15.22 1.67
C GLU A 51 -11.04 -16.04 0.57
N LYS A 52 -10.49 -17.23 0.27
CA LYS A 52 -10.93 -18.09 -0.86
C LYS A 52 -12.44 -18.36 -0.90
N HIS A 53 -13.15 -18.26 0.23
CA HIS A 53 -14.55 -18.64 0.36
C HIS A 53 -15.55 -17.47 0.28
N ASN A 54 -15.09 -16.23 0.25
CA ASN A 54 -15.93 -15.04 0.46
C ASN A 54 -16.06 -14.14 -0.79
N LEU A 55 -15.77 -14.67 -1.98
CA LEU A 55 -15.76 -13.90 -3.24
C LEU A 55 -17.14 -13.31 -3.57
N SER A 56 -18.21 -14.04 -3.31
CA SER A 56 -19.59 -13.59 -3.56
C SER A 56 -20.01 -12.38 -2.74
N LEU A 57 -19.28 -12.04 -1.66
CA LEU A 57 -19.58 -10.85 -0.87
C LEU A 57 -19.22 -9.55 -1.60
N ILE A 58 -18.31 -9.59 -2.57
CA ILE A 58 -18.02 -8.41 -3.40
C ILE A 58 -19.25 -8.04 -4.20
N GLU A 59 -19.82 -8.99 -4.95
CA GLU A 59 -20.99 -8.76 -5.81
C GLU A 59 -22.18 -8.16 -5.04
N LEU A 60 -22.31 -8.52 -3.75
CA LEU A 60 -23.39 -8.04 -2.89
C LEU A 60 -23.12 -6.66 -2.27
N TYR A 61 -21.85 -6.33 -1.99
CA TYR A 61 -21.49 -5.21 -1.13
C TYR A 61 -20.43 -4.28 -1.69
N ALA A 62 -19.99 -4.45 -2.95
CA ALA A 62 -18.86 -3.73 -3.56
C ALA A 62 -18.89 -2.22 -3.30
N SER A 63 -20.07 -1.60 -3.50
CA SER A 63 -20.27 -0.16 -3.31
C SER A 63 -20.14 0.32 -1.86
N GLN A 64 -20.22 -0.57 -0.86
CA GLN A 64 -20.12 -0.25 0.57
C GLN A 64 -18.72 -0.49 1.13
N ILE A 65 -17.87 -1.20 0.38
CA ILE A 65 -16.53 -1.57 0.82
C ILE A 65 -15.61 -0.36 0.68
N MET A 66 -15.08 0.10 1.81
CA MET A 66 -14.09 1.18 1.84
C MET A 66 -12.69 0.68 2.17
N ARG A 67 -12.58 -0.50 2.78
CA ARG A 67 -11.31 -1.16 3.06
C ARG A 67 -11.38 -2.59 2.58
N LEU A 68 -10.50 -2.95 1.65
CA LEU A 68 -10.47 -4.27 1.06
C LEU A 68 -9.11 -4.91 1.29
N LYS A 69 -9.12 -6.11 1.86
CA LYS A 69 -7.94 -6.95 1.98
C LYS A 69 -8.18 -8.25 1.21
N ILE A 70 -7.36 -8.52 0.21
CA ILE A 70 -7.43 -9.73 -0.60
C ILE A 70 -6.26 -10.62 -0.24
N ASN A 71 -6.56 -11.77 0.39
CA ASN A 71 -5.58 -12.78 0.75
C ASN A 71 -5.72 -14.03 -0.10
N THR A 72 -5.81 -13.83 -1.43
CA THR A 72 -5.92 -14.92 -2.39
C THR A 72 -5.38 -14.47 -3.75
N PRO A 73 -4.68 -15.35 -4.50
CA PRO A 73 -4.22 -15.05 -5.85
C PRO A 73 -5.31 -15.23 -6.90
N LEU A 74 -6.50 -15.69 -6.51
CA LEU A 74 -7.62 -15.90 -7.42
C LEU A 74 -8.01 -14.59 -8.12
N PRO A 75 -8.43 -14.65 -9.40
CA PRO A 75 -8.91 -13.47 -10.10
C PRO A 75 -10.14 -12.92 -9.38
N ILE A 76 -10.11 -11.62 -9.12
CA ILE A 76 -11.19 -10.86 -8.49
C ILE A 76 -11.34 -9.60 -9.32
N ASP A 77 -12.59 -9.27 -9.66
CA ASP A 77 -12.92 -7.96 -10.22
C ASP A 77 -13.03 -6.95 -9.08
N ILE A 78 -12.05 -6.07 -8.97
CA ILE A 78 -12.03 -5.00 -7.95
C ILE A 78 -12.65 -3.70 -8.47
N ASN A 79 -13.09 -3.66 -9.74
CA ASN A 79 -13.58 -2.45 -10.39
C ASN A 79 -14.92 -1.99 -9.81
N GLU A 80 -15.71 -2.91 -9.26
CA GLU A 80 -16.99 -2.59 -8.61
C GLU A 80 -16.81 -1.84 -7.27
N CYS A 81 -15.61 -1.88 -6.69
CA CYS A 81 -15.29 -1.28 -5.40
C CYS A 81 -14.81 0.18 -5.54
N SER A 82 -15.64 1.06 -6.10
CA SER A 82 -15.28 2.46 -6.40
C SER A 82 -15.05 3.35 -5.17
N ASN A 83 -15.55 2.95 -4.00
CA ASN A 83 -15.44 3.71 -2.74
C ASN A 83 -14.21 3.33 -1.90
N LEU A 84 -13.24 2.62 -2.49
CA LEU A 84 -12.05 2.17 -1.76
C LEU A 84 -11.18 3.33 -1.29
N ILE A 85 -10.91 3.31 0.01
CA ILE A 85 -9.92 4.16 0.69
C ILE A 85 -8.65 3.35 0.99
N SER A 86 -8.78 2.04 1.23
CA SER A 86 -7.66 1.16 1.55
C SER A 86 -7.73 -0.13 0.76
N LEU A 87 -6.63 -0.49 0.11
CA LEU A 87 -6.47 -1.78 -0.58
C LEU A 87 -5.21 -2.50 -0.10
N GLU A 88 -5.36 -3.75 0.33
CA GLU A 88 -4.25 -4.64 0.68
C GLU A 88 -4.34 -5.93 -0.14
N LEU A 89 -3.34 -6.20 -0.98
CA LEU A 89 -3.20 -7.44 -1.73
C LEU A 89 -2.06 -8.27 -1.13
N CYS A 90 -2.37 -9.32 -0.36
CA CYS A 90 -1.36 -10.12 0.35
C CYS A 90 -0.70 -11.19 -0.53
N GLN A 91 -1.34 -11.56 -1.64
CA GLN A 91 -0.85 -12.56 -2.60
C GLN A 91 -1.13 -12.06 -4.02
N ALA A 92 -0.68 -10.84 -4.30
CA ALA A 92 -1.06 -10.11 -5.49
C ALA A 92 -0.64 -10.85 -6.77
N SER A 93 -1.62 -11.17 -7.63
CA SER A 93 -1.35 -11.61 -9.00
C SER A 93 -1.12 -10.41 -9.92
N LYS A 94 -0.47 -10.63 -11.07
CA LYS A 94 -0.24 -9.56 -12.06
C LYS A 94 -1.55 -8.89 -12.49
N ASN A 95 -2.57 -9.69 -12.77
CA ASN A 95 -3.88 -9.20 -13.20
C ASN A 95 -4.58 -8.36 -12.12
N GLN A 96 -4.40 -8.69 -10.83
CA GLN A 96 -4.95 -7.87 -9.75
C GLN A 96 -4.24 -6.52 -9.66
N ILE A 97 -2.92 -6.48 -9.90
CA ILE A 97 -2.15 -5.23 -9.89
C ILE A 97 -2.53 -4.35 -11.09
N GLU A 98 -2.71 -4.94 -12.28
CA GLU A 98 -3.12 -4.23 -13.49
C GLU A 98 -4.52 -3.58 -13.39
N GLN A 99 -5.39 -4.10 -12.50
CA GLN A 99 -6.70 -3.50 -12.20
C GLN A 99 -6.61 -2.28 -11.28
N ILE A 100 -5.49 -2.05 -10.59
CA ILE A 100 -5.35 -0.91 -9.68
C ILE A 100 -5.09 0.34 -10.52
N ARG A 101 -6.16 1.10 -10.78
CA ARG A 101 -6.10 2.35 -11.53
C ARG A 101 -6.74 3.50 -10.76
N SER A 102 -6.24 4.70 -10.96
CA SER A 102 -6.68 5.91 -10.26
C SER A 102 -8.08 6.38 -10.68
N ASP A 103 -8.51 6.07 -11.90
CA ASP A 103 -9.88 6.33 -12.39
C ASP A 103 -10.91 5.40 -11.74
N ILE A 104 -10.51 4.16 -11.43
CA ILE A 104 -11.36 3.17 -10.75
C ILE A 104 -11.40 3.44 -9.23
N MET A 105 -10.25 3.79 -8.64
CA MET A 105 -10.10 4.00 -7.19
C MET A 105 -9.61 5.42 -6.86
N PRO A 106 -10.38 6.48 -7.18
CA PRO A 106 -9.92 7.86 -7.05
C PRO A 106 -9.68 8.28 -5.61
N ASN A 107 -10.36 7.64 -4.65
CA ASN A 107 -10.30 7.95 -3.22
C ASN A 107 -9.26 7.14 -2.45
N LEU A 108 -8.40 6.38 -3.14
CA LEU A 108 -7.44 5.49 -2.50
C LEU A 108 -6.40 6.29 -1.68
N VAL A 109 -6.33 6.01 -0.38
CA VAL A 109 -5.39 6.66 0.57
C VAL A 109 -4.28 5.71 1.00
N TYR A 110 -4.60 4.42 1.13
CA TYR A 110 -3.69 3.39 1.60
C TYR A 110 -3.62 2.24 0.60
N LEU A 111 -2.41 1.89 0.18
CA LEU A 111 -2.17 0.79 -0.73
C LEU A 111 -1.08 -0.13 -0.17
N THR A 112 -1.33 -1.42 -0.16
CA THR A 112 -0.34 -2.44 0.17
C THR A 112 -0.39 -3.54 -0.87
N ILE A 113 0.75 -3.81 -1.50
CA ILE A 113 0.91 -4.87 -2.49
C ILE A 113 2.06 -5.75 -2.03
N ILE A 114 1.73 -6.99 -1.70
CA ILE A 114 2.68 -8.03 -1.30
C ILE A 114 2.55 -9.14 -2.36
N PRO A 115 3.29 -9.05 -3.47
CA PRO A 115 3.34 -10.12 -4.44
C PRO A 115 4.34 -11.20 -3.99
N PRO A 116 4.29 -12.38 -4.63
CA PRO A 116 5.38 -13.35 -4.56
C PRO A 116 6.73 -12.72 -4.94
N TYR A 117 7.82 -13.15 -4.30
CA TYR A 117 9.17 -12.57 -4.34
C TYR A 117 9.81 -12.33 -5.74
N HIS A 118 9.19 -12.82 -6.81
CA HIS A 118 9.73 -12.75 -8.17
C HIS A 118 9.00 -11.78 -9.10
N ILE A 119 7.92 -11.15 -8.66
CA ILE A 119 7.11 -10.28 -9.52
C ILE A 119 7.52 -8.82 -9.30
N SER A 120 8.14 -8.23 -10.32
CA SER A 120 8.28 -6.77 -10.41
C SER A 120 6.93 -6.15 -10.71
N LEU A 121 6.69 -4.96 -10.16
CA LEU A 121 5.48 -4.21 -10.45
C LEU A 121 5.42 -3.81 -11.94
N PRO A 122 4.24 -3.85 -12.59
CA PRO A 122 4.06 -3.35 -13.94
C PRO A 122 4.49 -1.89 -14.05
N MET A 123 5.13 -1.51 -15.15
CA MET A 123 5.67 -0.17 -15.35
C MET A 123 4.55 0.87 -15.27
N GLU A 124 3.43 0.61 -15.95
CA GLU A 124 2.27 1.50 -16.03
C GLU A 124 1.71 1.79 -14.64
N PHE A 125 1.60 0.76 -13.80
CA PHE A 125 1.17 0.91 -12.41
C PHE A 125 2.14 1.77 -11.59
N THR A 126 3.46 1.50 -11.70
CA THR A 126 4.45 2.31 -10.98
C THR A 126 4.43 3.77 -11.41
N GLN A 127 4.31 4.01 -12.72
CA GLN A 127 4.18 5.35 -13.29
C GLN A 127 2.99 6.08 -12.70
N GLU A 128 1.82 5.44 -12.64
CA GLU A 128 0.60 6.05 -12.10
C GLU A 128 0.70 6.42 -10.61
N VAL A 129 1.37 5.58 -9.82
CA VAL A 129 1.64 5.86 -8.39
C VAL A 129 2.56 7.07 -8.22
N PHE A 130 3.57 7.22 -9.08
CA PHE A 130 4.58 8.27 -9.00
C PHE A 130 4.28 9.52 -9.83
N SER A 131 3.22 9.54 -10.65
CA SER A 131 2.80 10.68 -11.50
C SER A 131 1.68 11.55 -10.90
N ASN A 132 1.44 11.45 -9.59
CA ASN A 132 0.33 12.11 -8.87
C ASN A 132 -1.09 11.67 -9.26
N SER A 133 -1.27 10.62 -10.07
CA SER A 133 -2.62 10.23 -10.54
C SER A 133 -3.51 9.79 -9.38
N PHE A 134 -2.94 9.12 -8.38
CA PHE A 134 -3.61 8.89 -7.10
C PHE A 134 -3.48 10.11 -6.16
N HIS A 135 -4.36 11.10 -6.36
CA HIS A 135 -4.33 12.38 -5.64
C HIS A 135 -4.46 12.25 -4.11
N HIS A 136 -5.04 11.16 -3.61
CA HIS A 136 -5.26 10.93 -2.18
C HIS A 136 -4.32 9.90 -1.56
N LEU A 137 -3.46 9.24 -2.35
CA LEU A 137 -2.61 8.16 -1.86
C LEU A 137 -1.52 8.70 -0.94
N ARG A 138 -1.65 8.45 0.36
CA ARG A 138 -0.72 8.93 1.39
C ARG A 138 0.29 7.88 1.81
N SER A 139 -0.08 6.61 1.76
CA SER A 139 0.77 5.51 2.20
C SER A 139 0.73 4.38 1.20
N ALA A 140 1.90 3.95 0.75
CA ALA A 140 2.04 2.81 -0.13
C ALA A 140 3.10 1.84 0.41
N ARG A 141 2.75 0.55 0.46
CA ARG A 141 3.71 -0.54 0.58
C ARG A 141 3.77 -1.23 -0.76
N LEU A 142 4.77 -0.86 -1.53
CA LEU A 142 5.06 -1.41 -2.84
C LEU A 142 6.13 -2.49 -2.66
N SER A 143 6.09 -3.46 -3.56
CA SER A 143 7.05 -4.55 -3.58
C SER A 143 8.31 -4.13 -4.35
N ARG A 144 8.73 -4.96 -5.30
CA ARG A 144 9.94 -4.82 -6.08
C ARG A 144 9.79 -3.74 -7.16
N LEU A 145 10.54 -2.65 -7.03
CA LEU A 145 10.59 -1.50 -7.95
C LEU A 145 11.82 -1.50 -8.88
N ASP A 146 12.25 -2.68 -9.33
CA ASP A 146 13.47 -2.81 -10.14
C ASP A 146 13.36 -2.19 -11.53
N THR A 147 12.15 -2.19 -12.08
CA THR A 147 11.82 -1.61 -13.39
C THR A 147 11.44 -0.14 -13.29
N PHE A 148 11.46 0.47 -12.10
CA PHE A 148 11.01 1.84 -11.94
C PHE A 148 11.97 2.85 -12.59
N GLU A 149 11.48 3.53 -13.62
CA GLU A 149 12.13 4.65 -14.27
C GLU A 149 11.39 5.94 -13.98
N LEU A 150 12.13 6.96 -13.54
CA LEU A 150 11.55 8.27 -13.29
C LEU A 150 11.47 9.03 -14.61
N LEU A 151 10.24 9.30 -15.07
CA LEU A 151 10.01 10.13 -16.23
C LEU A 151 9.99 11.62 -15.85
N PRO A 152 10.41 12.53 -16.76
CA PRO A 152 10.37 13.96 -16.52
C PRO A 152 8.96 14.44 -16.16
N GLY A 153 8.85 15.22 -15.07
CA GLY A 153 7.57 15.77 -14.60
C GLY A 153 6.73 14.83 -13.74
N PHE A 154 7.15 13.58 -13.53
CA PHE A 154 6.44 12.67 -12.63
C PHE A 154 6.78 13.00 -11.18
N GLN A 155 5.78 13.49 -10.45
CA GLN A 155 5.90 13.76 -9.03
C GLN A 155 4.62 13.40 -8.30
N SER A 156 4.70 12.55 -7.29
CA SER A 156 3.61 12.28 -6.36
C SER A 156 3.68 13.25 -5.18
N LEU A 157 2.70 14.15 -5.10
CA LEU A 157 2.63 15.17 -4.05
C LEU A 157 1.85 14.68 -2.81
N SER A 158 1.05 13.62 -2.97
CA SER A 158 0.18 13.04 -1.95
C SER A 158 0.92 12.05 -1.05
N LEU A 159 1.89 11.31 -1.60
CA LEU A 159 2.62 10.26 -0.89
C LEU A 159 3.45 10.82 0.28
N ARG A 160 3.23 10.26 1.47
CA ARG A 160 3.91 10.62 2.73
C ARG A 160 4.67 9.46 3.32
N THR A 161 4.17 8.24 3.18
CA THR A 161 4.83 7.03 3.67
C THR A 161 4.98 6.03 2.54
N LEU A 162 6.18 5.50 2.38
CA LEU A 162 6.47 4.56 1.33
C LEU A 162 7.36 3.43 1.85
N TYR A 163 6.95 2.19 1.58
CA TYR A 163 7.77 1.00 1.71
C TYR A 163 8.03 0.45 0.32
N ILE A 164 9.29 0.15 0.01
CA ILE A 164 9.71 -0.45 -1.26
C ILE A 164 10.71 -1.57 -1.04
N THR A 165 10.82 -2.42 -2.04
CA THR A 165 11.91 -3.37 -2.17
C THR A 165 12.64 -3.09 -3.50
N CYS A 166 13.96 -3.12 -3.53
CA CYS A 166 14.71 -2.85 -4.77
C CYS A 166 16.05 -3.61 -4.84
N THR A 167 16.49 -3.91 -6.06
CA THR A 167 17.84 -4.45 -6.32
C THR A 167 18.84 -3.39 -6.80
N ASN A 168 18.36 -2.18 -7.10
CA ASN A 168 19.17 -1.06 -7.54
C ASN A 168 19.03 0.08 -6.53
N ALA A 169 20.14 0.50 -5.92
CA ALA A 169 20.12 1.56 -4.92
C ALA A 169 19.74 2.93 -5.53
N ASN A 170 19.90 3.12 -6.85
CA ASN A 170 19.40 4.30 -7.55
C ASN A 170 17.87 4.45 -7.49
N THR A 171 17.14 3.36 -7.25
CA THR A 171 15.68 3.41 -7.05
C THR A 171 15.31 4.29 -5.86
N ILE A 172 16.12 4.31 -4.79
CA ILE A 172 15.91 5.18 -3.63
C ILE A 172 15.98 6.66 -4.05
N HIS A 173 16.99 7.04 -4.83
CA HIS A 173 17.13 8.41 -5.35
C HIS A 173 15.95 8.81 -6.25
N ARG A 174 15.55 7.93 -7.17
CA ARG A 174 14.39 8.16 -8.06
C ARG A 174 13.11 8.36 -7.26
N VAL A 175 12.92 7.59 -6.19
CA VAL A 175 11.77 7.70 -5.29
C VAL A 175 11.77 9.04 -4.55
N LEU A 176 12.92 9.46 -4.02
CA LEU A 176 13.04 10.77 -3.36
C LEU A 176 12.76 11.92 -4.33
N GLN A 177 13.20 11.80 -5.59
CA GLN A 177 12.87 12.78 -6.63
C GLN A 177 11.38 12.79 -6.98
N ALA A 178 10.76 11.61 -7.09
CA ALA A 178 9.35 11.46 -7.42
C ALA A 178 8.43 11.94 -6.30
N CYS A 179 8.84 11.86 -5.04
CA CYS A 179 7.97 12.08 -3.88
C CYS A 179 8.50 13.21 -2.99
N PRO A 180 8.46 14.49 -3.41
CA PRO A 180 9.08 15.61 -2.68
C PRO A 180 8.52 15.83 -1.26
N ASN A 181 7.30 15.33 -1.03
CA ASN A 181 6.54 15.45 0.21
C ASN A 181 6.68 14.22 1.12
N LEU A 182 7.55 13.27 0.78
CA LEU A 182 7.71 12.02 1.51
C LEU A 182 8.28 12.28 2.90
N PHE A 183 7.56 11.80 3.92
CA PHE A 183 7.92 11.95 5.32
C PHE A 183 8.67 10.71 5.84
N SER A 184 8.27 9.52 5.38
CA SER A 184 8.84 8.24 5.80
C SER A 184 9.11 7.32 4.60
N LEU A 185 10.33 6.80 4.54
CA LEU A 185 10.76 5.83 3.53
C LEU A 185 11.36 4.60 4.22
N HIS A 186 10.82 3.43 3.90
CA HIS A 186 11.40 2.13 4.22
C HIS A 186 11.86 1.50 2.90
N ALA A 187 13.16 1.30 2.75
CA ALA A 187 13.73 0.60 1.61
C ALA A 187 14.33 -0.73 2.08
N GLN A 188 13.91 -1.82 1.46
CA GLN A 188 14.55 -3.12 1.61
C GLN A 188 15.34 -3.44 0.36
N PHE A 189 16.61 -3.81 0.51
CA PHE A 189 17.53 -4.03 -0.59
C PHE A 189 18.05 -5.46 -0.60
N PHE A 190 18.10 -6.03 -1.79
CA PHE A 190 18.53 -7.42 -1.97
C PHE A 190 19.31 -7.62 -3.28
N GLY A 191 19.73 -6.54 -3.94
CA GLY A 191 20.51 -6.60 -5.16
C GLY A 191 22.00 -6.72 -4.89
N GLN A 192 22.75 -7.19 -5.89
CA GLN A 192 24.22 -7.21 -5.89
C GLN A 192 24.82 -5.97 -6.58
N HIS A 193 23.99 -5.06 -7.07
CA HIS A 193 24.44 -3.88 -7.81
C HIS A 193 24.77 -2.74 -6.84
N HIS A 194 26.06 -2.48 -6.69
CA HIS A 194 26.61 -1.49 -5.75
C HIS A 194 26.81 -0.09 -6.37
N HIS A 195 26.60 0.06 -7.68
CA HIS A 195 26.85 1.33 -8.35
C HIS A 195 25.65 2.27 -8.22
N ILE A 196 25.78 3.25 -7.32
CA ILE A 196 24.96 4.45 -7.36
C ILE A 196 25.57 5.44 -8.35
N VAL A 197 24.73 5.95 -9.23
CA VAL A 197 25.04 7.15 -10.01
C VAL A 197 24.76 8.32 -9.09
N GLU A 198 25.76 9.19 -8.90
CA GLU A 198 25.60 10.37 -8.05
C GLU A 198 24.35 11.17 -8.46
N PRO A 199 23.54 11.60 -7.50
CA PRO A 199 22.30 12.30 -7.77
C PRO A 199 22.60 13.63 -8.46
N ILE A 200 21.80 13.92 -9.49
CA ILE A 200 21.75 15.25 -10.10
C ILE A 200 21.33 16.25 -9.00
N SER A 201 21.93 17.45 -9.00
CA SER A 201 21.88 18.50 -7.95
C SER A 201 20.51 18.84 -7.32
N SER A 202 19.38 18.40 -7.87
CA SER A 202 18.03 18.71 -7.39
C SER A 202 17.56 17.91 -6.17
N VAL A 203 18.29 16.88 -5.71
CA VAL A 203 17.87 16.00 -4.59
C VAL A 203 18.61 16.25 -3.28
N TYR A 204 19.69 17.03 -3.30
CA TYR A 204 20.40 17.40 -2.09
C TYR A 204 19.43 18.27 -1.27
N ASN A 205 18.95 17.77 -0.13
CA ASN A 205 17.99 18.42 0.78
C ASN A 205 16.50 18.00 0.66
N HIS A 206 16.22 16.71 0.50
CA HIS A 206 14.88 16.18 0.67
C HIS A 206 14.35 16.40 2.11
N SER A 207 13.02 16.60 2.24
CA SER A 207 12.30 16.83 3.50
C SER A 207 12.06 15.56 4.35
N LEU A 208 12.76 14.46 4.05
CA LEU A 208 12.49 13.16 4.66
C LEU A 208 12.87 13.19 6.15
N GLU A 209 11.98 12.77 7.03
CA GLU A 209 12.26 12.73 8.47
C GLU A 209 12.54 11.32 9.01
N LYS A 210 11.98 10.29 8.37
CA LYS A 210 12.15 8.89 8.77
C LYS A 210 12.71 8.06 7.62
N PHE A 211 13.85 7.44 7.86
CA PHE A 211 14.48 6.53 6.90
C PHE A 211 14.81 5.20 7.56
N LEU A 212 14.31 4.12 6.97
CA LEU A 212 14.66 2.76 7.34
C LEU A 212 15.26 2.07 6.12
N LEU A 213 16.46 1.54 6.28
CA LEU A 213 17.13 0.74 5.28
C LEU A 213 17.42 -0.66 5.82
N ASP A 214 16.86 -1.67 5.18
CA ASP A 214 17.14 -3.09 5.44
C ASP A 214 17.94 -3.67 4.27
N ASP A 215 19.08 -4.27 4.56
CA ASP A 215 19.95 -4.95 3.61
C ASP A 215 20.34 -6.33 4.18
N PRO A 216 19.40 -7.28 4.12
CA PRO A 216 19.58 -8.61 4.70
C PRO A 216 20.71 -9.40 4.06
N TYR A 217 21.16 -9.02 2.86
CA TYR A 217 22.24 -9.69 2.13
C TYR A 217 23.59 -8.96 2.21
N HIS A 218 23.65 -7.82 2.92
CA HIS A 218 24.89 -7.11 3.22
C HIS A 218 25.63 -6.63 1.97
N ASN A 219 24.86 -6.14 1.01
CA ASN A 219 25.31 -5.66 -0.28
C ASN A 219 25.50 -4.13 -0.32
N PHE A 220 25.19 -3.36 0.72
CA PHE A 220 25.47 -1.91 0.70
C PHE A 220 26.93 -1.60 0.99
N SER A 221 27.54 -0.76 0.13
CA SER A 221 28.83 -0.13 0.43
C SER A 221 28.65 1.17 1.21
N PHE A 222 29.68 1.60 1.94
CA PHE A 222 29.69 2.90 2.62
C PHE A 222 29.49 4.07 1.64
N ASP A 223 30.11 4.02 0.46
CA ASP A 223 29.96 5.07 -0.55
C ASP A 223 28.51 5.22 -1.00
N THR A 224 27.83 4.08 -1.17
CA THR A 224 26.41 4.03 -1.55
C THR A 224 25.53 4.70 -0.48
N LEU A 225 25.80 4.42 0.81
CA LEU A 225 25.09 5.04 1.93
C LEU A 225 25.37 6.54 2.03
N ASN A 226 26.62 6.95 1.86
CA ASN A 226 27.02 8.35 1.88
C ASN A 226 26.25 9.14 0.83
N THR A 227 26.17 8.62 -0.39
CA THR A 227 25.42 9.28 -1.48
C THR A 227 23.94 9.41 -1.18
N ILE A 228 23.31 8.39 -0.57
CA ILE A 228 21.91 8.47 -0.13
C ILE A 228 21.75 9.54 0.95
N PHE A 229 22.61 9.57 1.97
CA PHE A 229 22.52 10.52 3.07
C PHE A 229 22.71 11.97 2.65
N LEU A 230 23.50 12.23 1.60
CA LEU A 230 23.59 13.56 1.00
C LEU A 230 22.24 14.06 0.46
N CYS A 231 21.34 13.15 0.06
CA CYS A 231 19.98 13.52 -0.37
C CYS A 231 19.01 13.77 0.78
N ILE A 232 19.24 13.17 1.95
CA ILE A 232 18.28 13.17 3.07
C ILE A 232 18.88 13.78 4.36
N PRO A 233 19.43 15.01 4.31
CA PRO A 233 20.15 15.59 5.45
C PRO A 233 19.27 15.86 6.67
N ASN A 234 17.94 15.90 6.50
CA ASN A 234 16.97 16.26 7.55
C ASN A 234 16.39 15.05 8.31
N VAL A 235 16.92 13.85 8.10
CA VAL A 235 16.41 12.64 8.76
C VAL A 235 16.60 12.73 10.27
N LYS A 236 15.50 12.59 11.00
CA LYS A 236 15.45 12.59 12.48
C LYS A 236 15.43 11.18 13.05
N TYR A 237 14.87 10.24 12.30
CA TYR A 237 14.77 8.83 12.70
C TYR A 237 15.40 7.97 11.62
N LEU A 238 16.52 7.34 11.99
CA LEU A 238 17.31 6.48 11.12
C LEU A 238 17.37 5.09 11.71
N VAL A 239 16.95 4.09 10.94
CA VAL A 239 17.10 2.68 11.29
C VAL A 239 17.83 1.98 10.16
N LEU A 240 18.96 1.37 10.49
CA LEU A 240 19.84 0.70 9.56
C LEU A 240 20.00 -0.75 9.99
N GLN A 241 19.54 -1.67 9.15
CA GLN A 241 19.67 -3.11 9.34
C GLN A 241 20.55 -3.67 8.22
N PHE A 242 21.86 -3.50 8.35
CA PHE A 242 22.84 -4.00 7.38
C PHE A 242 24.15 -4.40 8.07
N SER A 243 24.95 -5.23 7.39
CA SER A 243 26.36 -5.44 7.74
C SER A 243 27.21 -4.82 6.64
N CYS A 244 28.18 -3.98 6.99
CA CYS A 244 29.13 -3.46 6.00
C CYS A 244 30.51 -4.05 6.25
N ARG A 245 31.18 -4.44 5.15
CA ARG A 245 32.57 -4.87 5.19
C ARG A 245 33.44 -3.61 5.28
N VAL A 246 33.98 -3.33 6.46
CA VAL A 246 35.01 -2.30 6.62
C VAL A 246 36.33 -2.90 6.10
N PRO A 247 36.92 -2.37 5.00
CA PRO A 247 38.25 -2.79 4.60
C PRO A 247 39.24 -2.36 5.68
N PHE A 248 39.93 -3.32 6.29
CA PHE A 248 41.09 -3.01 7.13
C PHE A 248 42.21 -2.49 6.22
N ILE A 249 42.63 -1.24 6.46
CA ILE A 249 43.81 -0.61 5.84
C ILE A 249 45.05 -1.06 6.60
#